data_AF-A0A3D5C229-F1
#
_entry.id   AF-A0A3D5C229-F1
#
_cell.length_a   1.000
_cell.length_b   1.000
_cell.length_c   1.000
_cell.angle_alpha   90.00
_cell.angle_beta   90.00
_cell.angle_gamma   90.00
#
_symmetry.space_group_name_H-M   'P 1'
#
loop_
_entity.id
_entity.type
_entity.pdbx_description
1 polymer ?
#
loop_
_entity_poly.entity_id
_entity_poly.type
_entity_poly.pdbx_seq_one_letter_code
_entity_poly.pdbx_strand_id
1 'polypeptide(L)' 'MQAAFLESARVVAVHEIPRPEPAHGEVLIRICSVGVCASDVHYYEHGRIGRYVVDAPLILGHEPAG' A
#
# COMPACT_ATOMS: atom_id res chain seq x y z
N MET A 1 5.89 -6.70 10.96
CA MET A 1 5.24 -5.36 10.96
C MET A 1 3.87 -5.49 10.32
N GLN A 2 2.95 -4.56 10.60
CA GLN A 2 1.63 -4.57 9.96
C GLN A 2 1.64 -3.73 8.68
N ALA A 3 0.86 -4.16 7.68
CA ALA A 3 0.60 -3.40 6.46
C ALA A 3 -0.84 -3.60 5.98
N ALA A 4 -1.43 -2.57 5.39
CA ALA A 4 -2.77 -2.61 4.81
C ALA A 4 -2.71 -3.00 3.33
N PHE A 5 -3.33 -4.12 2.98
CA PHE A 5 -3.42 -4.64 1.62
C PHE A 5 -4.81 -4.43 1.05
N LEU A 6 -4.88 -3.97 -0.19
CA LEU A 6 -6.03 -4.14 -1.06
C LEU A 6 -5.98 -5.55 -1.64
N GLU A 7 -6.77 -6.48 -1.12
CA GLU A 7 -6.83 -7.86 -1.61
C GLU A 7 -7.63 -7.98 -2.91
N SER A 8 -8.71 -7.21 -2.99
CA SER A 8 -9.56 -7.05 -4.18
C SER A 8 -10.39 -5.77 -4.03
N ALA A 9 -11.11 -5.37 -5.07
CA ALA A 9 -11.98 -4.20 -5.01
C ALA A 9 -12.93 -4.30 -3.80
N ARG A 10 -12.94 -3.25 -2.97
CA ARG A 10 -13.68 -3.08 -1.72
C ARG A 10 -13.23 -3.94 -0.53
N VAL A 11 -12.14 -4.69 -0.66
CA VAL A 11 -11.60 -5.53 0.40
C VAL A 11 -10.20 -5.05 0.79
N VAL A 12 -10.12 -4.41 1.95
CA VAL A 12 -8.84 -4.04 2.57
C VAL A 12 -8.66 -4.84 3.85
N ALA A 13 -7.51 -5.47 3.99
CA ALA A 13 -7.14 -6.27 5.14
C ALA A 13 -5.77 -5.85 5.66
N VAL A 14 -5.58 -5.92 6.98
CA VAL A 14 -4.28 -5.69 7.60
C VAL A 14 -3.61 -7.03 7.83
N HIS A 15 -2.40 -7.19 7.30
CA HIS A 15 -1.60 -8.40 7.45
C HIS A 15 -0.34 -8.12 8.26
N GLU A 16 0.12 -9.13 8.99
CA GLU A 16 1.49 -9.15 9.50
C GLU A 16 2.44 -9.64 8.41
N ILE A 17 3.47 -8.84 8.14
CA ILE A 17 4.52 -9.15 7.16
C ILE A 17 5.90 -9.03 7.79
N PRO A 18 6.93 -9.70 7.25
CA PRO A 18 8.31 -9.51 7.68
C PRO A 18 8.73 -8.03 7.58
N ARG A 19 9.61 -7.61 8.48
CA ARG A 19 10.25 -6.30 8.38
C ARG A 19 11.21 -6.33 7.18
N PRO A 20 11.14 -5.38 6.24
CA PRO A 20 12.07 -5.37 5.11
C PRO A 20 13.49 -5.02 5.57
N GLU A 21 14.47 -5.59 4.88
CA GLU A 21 15.89 -5.30 5.05
C GLU A 21 16.36 -4.44 3.87
N PRO A 22 16.88 -3.23 4.10
CA PRO A 22 17.30 -2.34 3.01
C PRO A 22 18.56 -2.87 2.31
N ALA A 23 18.58 -2.80 0.98
CA ALA A 23 19.78 -3.07 0.18
C ALA A 23 20.77 -1.88 0.21
N HIS A 24 21.91 -2.04 -0.46
CA HIS A 24 22.88 -0.95 -0.60
C HIS A 24 22.26 0.25 -1.32
N GLY A 25 22.30 1.42 -0.67
CA GLY A 25 21.71 2.66 -1.17
C GLY A 25 20.25 2.88 -0.78
N GLU A 26 19.63 1.94 -0.08
CA GLU A 26 18.27 2.08 0.47
C GLU A 26 18.30 2.43 1.96
N VAL A 27 17.21 3.00 2.45
CA VAL A 27 17.00 3.26 3.88
C VAL A 27 15.69 2.65 4.33
N LEU A 28 15.67 2.16 5.57
CA LEU A 28 14.45 1.68 6.19
C LEU A 28 13.80 2.79 7.02
N ILE A 29 12.60 3.20 6.62
CA ILE A 29 11.83 4.27 7.28
C ILE A 29 10.72 3.67 8.14
N ARG A 30 10.54 4.21 9.36
CA ARG A 30 9.38 3.89 10.19
C ARG A 30 8.27 4.89 9.90
N ILE A 31 7.25 4.44 9.20
CA ILE A 31 6.10 5.29 8.86
C ILE A 31 5.37 5.73 10.13
N CYS A 32 5.24 7.04 10.33
CA CYS A 32 4.54 7.65 11.45
C CYS A 32 3.14 8.13 11.04
N SER A 33 3.00 8.61 9.80
CA SER A 33 1.72 9.00 9.19
C SER A 33 1.73 8.73 7.69
N VAL A 34 0.54 8.57 7.11
CA VAL A 34 0.33 8.41 5.67
C VAL A 34 -0.97 9.10 5.27
N GLY A 35 -0.93 9.87 4.18
CA GLY A 35 -2.12 10.44 3.53
C GLY A 35 -2.91 9.39 2.76
N VAL A 36 -4.22 9.65 2.58
CA VAL A 36 -5.07 8.87 1.67
C VAL A 36 -5.48 9.80 0.53
N CYS A 37 -5.10 9.43 -0.68
CA CYS A 37 -5.41 10.17 -1.89
C CYS A 37 -6.66 9.61 -2.59
N ALA A 38 -7.28 10.41 -3.46
CA ALA A 38 -8.40 9.96 -4.28
C ALA A 38 -8.03 8.76 -5.19
N SER A 39 -6.76 8.60 -5.56
CA SER A 39 -6.28 7.42 -6.29
C SER A 39 -6.34 6.15 -5.44
N ASP A 40 -6.03 6.21 -4.14
CA ASP A 40 -6.19 5.06 -3.24
C ASP A 40 -7.67 4.64 -3.14
N VAL A 41 -8.58 5.64 -3.07
CA VAL A 41 -10.03 5.40 -3.09
C VAL A 41 -10.46 4.78 -4.42
N HIS A 42 -9.96 5.29 -5.56
CA HIS A 42 -10.30 4.73 -6.87
C HIS A 42 -9.80 3.29 -7.04
N TYR A 43 -8.62 2.95 -6.51
CA TYR A 43 -8.16 1.56 -6.44
C TYR A 43 -9.03 0.72 -5.51
N TYR A 44 -9.39 1.24 -4.34
CA TYR A 44 -10.31 0.55 -3.45
C TYR A 44 -11.66 0.24 -4.12
N GLU A 45 -12.26 1.21 -4.80
CA GLU A 45 -13.60 1.04 -5.39
C GLU A 45 -13.59 0.17 -6.65
N HIS A 46 -12.54 0.26 -7.47
CA HIS A 46 -12.53 -0.29 -8.83
C HIS A 46 -11.46 -1.36 -9.07
N GLY A 47 -10.48 -1.52 -8.18
CA GLY A 47 -9.33 -2.42 -8.37
C GLY A 47 -8.39 -2.00 -9.51
N ARG A 48 -8.53 -0.77 -10.04
CA ARG A 48 -7.74 -0.26 -11.16
C ARG A 48 -7.80 1.26 -11.29
N ILE A 49 -6.81 1.83 -11.98
CA ILE A 49 -6.84 3.21 -12.52
C ILE A 49 -6.40 3.15 -13.99
N GLY A 50 -7.34 3.42 -14.91
CA GLY A 50 -7.07 3.35 -16.35
C GLY A 50 -6.57 1.96 -16.76
N ARG A 51 -5.31 1.87 -17.20
CA ARG A 51 -4.62 0.63 -17.59
C ARG A 51 -3.90 -0.09 -16.45
N TYR A 52 -3.80 0.51 -15.28
CA TYR A 52 -3.12 -0.06 -14.12
C TYR A 52 -4.14 -0.88 -13.33
N VAL A 53 -4.00 -2.20 -13.37
CA VAL A 53 -4.92 -3.16 -12.74
C VAL A 53 -4.23 -3.78 -11.53
N VAL A 54 -4.97 -3.95 -10.44
CA VAL A 54 -4.51 -4.64 -9.23
C VAL A 54 -4.83 -6.13 -9.41
N ASP A 55 -3.88 -6.86 -9.99
CA ASP A 55 -4.02 -8.30 -10.27
C ASP A 55 -3.58 -9.20 -9.09
N ALA A 56 -3.01 -8.61 -8.04
CA ALA A 56 -2.58 -9.28 -6.81
C ALA A 56 -2.69 -8.32 -5.62
N PRO A 57 -2.70 -8.81 -4.37
CA PRO A 57 -2.79 -7.95 -3.19
C PRO A 57 -1.75 -6.83 -3.19
N LEU A 58 -2.21 -5.60 -3.05
CA LEU A 58 -1.39 -4.38 -3.14
C LEU A 58 -1.35 -3.65 -1.81
N ILE A 59 -0.17 -3.30 -1.30
CA ILE A 59 -0.05 -2.39 -0.15
C ILE A 59 -0.46 -0.98 -0.59
N LEU A 60 -1.44 -0.39 0.10
CA LEU A 60 -1.95 0.96 -0.20
C LEU A 60 -1.13 2.07 0.46
N GLY A 61 -1.28 3.30 -0.05
CA GLY A 61 -0.66 4.51 0.49
C GLY A 61 0.64 4.89 -0.22
N HIS A 62 0.71 6.15 -0.65
CA HIS A 62 1.87 6.70 -1.38
C HIS A 62 2.25 8.12 -0.93
N GLU A 63 1.70 8.57 0.20
CA GLU A 63 1.97 9.87 0.81
C GLU A 63 2.49 9.73 2.26
N PRO A 64 3.59 8.98 2.53
CA PRO A 64 4.05 8.72 3.88
C PRO A 64 4.94 9.83 4.47
N ALA A 65 5.01 9.89 5.80
CA ALA A 65 6.03 10.62 6.56
C ALA A 65 6.54 9.80 7.76
N GLY A 66 7.84 9.86 8.04
CA GLY A 66 8.51 9.16 9.15
C GLY A 66 10.02 9.12 9.02
#